data_AF-A0A378N8H1-F1
#
_entry.id   AF-A0A378N8H1-F1
#
_cell.length_a   1.000
_cell.length_b   1.000
_cell.length_c   1.000
_cell.angle_alpha   90.00
_cell.angle_beta   90.00
_cell.angle_gamma   90.00
#
_symmetry.space_group_name_H-M   'P 1'
#
loop_
_entity.id
_entity.type
_entity.pdbx_description
1 polymer ?
#
loop_
_entity_poly.entity_id
_entity_poly.type
_entity_poly.pdbx_seq_one_letter_code
_entity_poly.pdbx_strand_id
1 'polypeptide(L)'
;MKTLTLTANKITAVEGAAIGANQGSFAQKLNSTKARIDQLNAYRIERAINANNHHFMHVFSLIPLLIHLNHPVLPAYVENAPQGIWHFQLSDYQKQFLVSYRFDEAISADHLGPHPALMLFIRWVAPVLLPKQAVLI
;
A
#
# COMPACT_ATOMS: atom_id res chain seq x y z
N MET A 1 -68.90 -21.36 30.31
CA MET A 1 -68.56 -20.03 29.74
C MET A 1 -67.37 -19.49 30.51
N LYS A 2 -66.20 -19.33 29.89
CA LYS A 2 -64.99 -18.80 30.55
C LYS A 2 -64.91 -17.29 30.30
N THR A 3 -64.94 -16.49 31.36
CA THR A 3 -64.77 -15.04 31.31
C THR A 3 -63.28 -14.68 31.32
N LEU A 4 -62.85 -13.89 30.35
CA LEU A 4 -61.51 -13.32 30.30
C LEU A 4 -61.56 -11.92 30.94
N THR A 5 -60.92 -11.76 32.09
CA THR A 5 -60.73 -10.45 32.71
C THR A 5 -59.43 -9.83 32.20
N LEU A 6 -59.52 -8.75 31.42
CA LEU A 6 -58.36 -7.93 31.06
C LEU A 6 -58.01 -7.03 32.25
N THR A 7 -56.93 -7.35 32.94
CA THR A 7 -56.27 -6.42 33.86
C THR A 7 -55.48 -5.41 33.03
N ALA A 8 -55.91 -4.15 33.06
CA ALA A 8 -55.23 -3.06 32.38
C ALA A 8 -53.78 -2.96 32.86
N ASN A 9 -52.84 -3.08 31.92
CA ASN A 9 -51.42 -2.88 32.20
C ASN A 9 -51.20 -1.40 32.55
N LYS A 10 -50.93 -1.09 33.81
CA LYS A 10 -50.47 0.24 34.21
C LYS A 10 -49.09 0.43 33.60
N ILE A 11 -49.03 1.18 32.51
CA ILE A 11 -47.78 1.71 31.98
C ILE A 11 -47.25 2.68 33.04
N THR A 12 -46.39 2.21 33.93
CA THR A 12 -45.49 3.10 34.66
C THR A 12 -44.68 3.79 33.59
N ALA A 13 -44.84 5.11 33.49
CA ALA A 13 -43.96 5.95 32.70
C ALA A 13 -42.54 5.67 33.17
N VAL A 14 -41.84 4.81 32.44
CA VAL A 14 -40.39 4.80 32.47
C VAL A 14 -40.04 6.18 31.97
N GLU A 15 -39.62 7.03 32.90
CA GLU A 15 -39.01 8.33 32.62
C GLU A 15 -38.22 8.17 31.34
N GLY A 16 -38.51 9.03 30.37
CA GLY A 16 -37.80 9.06 29.11
C GLY A 16 -36.31 9.24 29.40
N ALA A 17 -35.61 8.13 29.59
CA ALA A 17 -34.20 8.02 29.34
C ALA A 17 -34.10 8.47 27.91
N ALA A 18 -33.62 9.71 27.74
CA ALA A 18 -33.35 10.31 26.46
C ALA A 18 -32.85 9.19 25.56
N ILE A 19 -33.51 8.97 24.42
CA ILE A 19 -32.90 8.23 23.33
C ILE A 19 -31.67 9.06 23.00
N GLY A 20 -30.60 8.74 23.72
CA GLY A 20 -29.41 9.56 23.83
C GLY A 20 -28.92 9.60 22.42
N ALA A 21 -28.95 10.80 21.85
CA ALA A 21 -28.35 11.10 20.58
C ALA A 21 -26.92 10.54 20.65
N ASN A 22 -26.71 9.32 20.16
CA ASN A 22 -25.39 8.75 19.91
C ASN A 22 -24.87 9.42 18.64
N GLN A 23 -24.88 10.75 18.68
CA GLN A 23 -24.24 11.61 17.72
C GLN A 23 -22.87 11.88 18.29
N GLY A 24 -22.07 10.80 18.41
CA GLY A 24 -20.63 10.95 18.58
C GLY A 24 -20.15 11.98 17.57
N SER A 25 -19.24 12.86 18.03
CA SER A 25 -18.65 13.92 17.21
C SER A 25 -18.28 13.36 15.83
N PHE A 26 -18.47 14.14 14.77
CA PHE A 26 -18.18 13.70 13.40
C PHE A 26 -16.78 13.07 13.28
N ALA A 27 -15.79 13.62 14.00
CA ALA A 27 -14.44 13.05 14.10
C ALA A 27 -14.42 11.62 14.68
N GLN A 28 -15.22 11.34 15.71
CA GLN A 28 -15.35 10.00 16.30
C GLN A 28 -16.00 9.01 15.33
N LYS A 29 -17.02 9.46 14.58
CA LYS A 29 -17.66 8.66 13.53
C LYS A 29 -16.69 8.36 12.38
N LEU A 30 -15.89 9.33 11.97
CA LEU A 30 -14.84 9.13 10.98
C LEU A 30 -13.79 8.13 11.45
N ASN A 31 -13.26 8.29 12.66
CA ASN A 31 -12.24 7.40 13.20
C ASN A 31 -12.73 5.95 13.32
N SER A 32 -13.94 5.75 13.85
CA SER A 32 -14.53 4.42 13.96
C SER A 32 -14.85 3.78 12.60
N THR A 33 -15.28 4.59 11.62
CA THR A 33 -15.50 4.12 10.25
C THR A 33 -14.19 3.73 9.57
N LYS A 34 -13.15 4.56 9.72
CA LYS A 34 -11.80 4.26 9.21
C LYS A 34 -11.28 2.94 9.77
N ALA A 35 -11.33 2.76 11.09
CA ALA A 35 -10.87 1.53 11.73
C ALA A 35 -11.63 0.28 11.21
N ARG A 36 -12.94 0.37 10.99
CA ARG A 36 -13.73 -0.73 10.43
C ARG A 36 -13.35 -1.05 8.98
N ILE A 37 -13.12 -0.04 8.16
CA ILE A 37 -12.68 -0.23 6.77
C ILE A 37 -11.29 -0.86 6.75
N ASP A 38 -10.38 -0.41 7.61
CA ASP A 38 -9.03 -0.97 7.71
C ASP A 38 -9.07 -2.46 8.09
N GLN A 39 -9.91 -2.83 9.07
CA GLN A 39 -10.13 -4.24 9.44
C GLN A 39 -10.70 -5.05 8.27
N LEU A 40 -11.71 -4.54 7.58
CA LEU A 40 -12.29 -5.22 6.42
C LEU A 40 -11.26 -5.41 5.30
N ASN A 41 -10.43 -4.41 5.06
CA ASN A 41 -9.36 -4.47 4.06
C ASN A 41 -8.32 -5.54 4.42
N ALA A 42 -7.92 -5.63 5.69
CA ALA A 42 -7.02 -6.70 6.16
C ALA A 42 -7.60 -8.09 5.88
N TYR A 43 -8.88 -8.32 6.22
CA TYR A 43 -9.55 -9.60 5.93
C TYR A 43 -9.67 -9.89 4.43
N ARG A 44 -9.91 -8.87 3.60
CA ARG A 44 -9.96 -9.03 2.14
C ARG A 44 -8.61 -9.44 1.57
N ILE A 45 -7.53 -8.82 2.05
CA ILE A 45 -6.16 -9.15 1.65
C ILE A 45 -5.83 -10.58 2.06
N GLU A 46 -6.08 -10.94 3.33
CA GLU A 46 -5.83 -12.28 3.84
C GLU A 46 -6.59 -13.34 3.05
N ARG A 47 -7.88 -13.12 2.82
CA ARG A 47 -8.71 -14.04 2.03
C ARG A 47 -8.22 -14.15 0.58
N ALA A 48 -7.83 -13.05 -0.05
CA ALA A 48 -7.32 -13.06 -1.41
C ALA A 48 -5.99 -13.82 -1.50
N ILE A 49 -5.11 -13.68 -0.51
CA ILE A 49 -3.85 -14.43 -0.44
C ILE A 49 -4.14 -15.93 -0.28
N ASN A 50 -5.01 -16.31 0.66
CA ASN A 50 -5.29 -17.71 0.98
C ASN A 50 -6.05 -18.45 -0.14
N ALA A 51 -6.83 -17.74 -0.96
CA ALA A 51 -7.63 -18.34 -2.02
C ALA A 51 -6.89 -18.49 -3.36
N ASN A 52 -5.69 -17.92 -3.51
CA ASN A 52 -5.02 -17.81 -4.79
C ASN A 52 -3.63 -18.47 -4.80
N ASN A 53 -3.04 -18.57 -6.00
CA ASN A 53 -1.72 -19.17 -6.22
C ASN A 53 -0.56 -18.18 -5.97
N HIS A 54 0.66 -18.70 -5.99
CA HIS A 54 1.89 -17.90 -5.78
C HIS A 54 2.09 -16.81 -6.84
N HIS A 55 1.61 -17.00 -8.07
CA HIS A 55 1.67 -15.97 -9.12
C HIS A 55 0.78 -14.77 -8.80
N PHE A 56 -0.42 -15.00 -8.26
CA PHE A 56 -1.29 -13.93 -7.79
C PHE A 56 -0.62 -13.13 -6.68
N MET A 57 -0.02 -13.82 -5.68
CA MET A 57 0.70 -13.14 -4.60
C MET A 57 1.86 -12.29 -5.12
N HIS A 58 2.63 -12.81 -6.08
CA HIS A 58 3.70 -12.08 -6.74
C HIS A 58 3.18 -10.78 -7.35
N VAL A 59 2.17 -10.85 -8.23
CA VAL A 59 1.60 -9.65 -8.87
C VAL A 59 0.99 -8.69 -7.86
N PHE A 60 0.19 -9.20 -6.92
CA PHE A 60 -0.48 -8.41 -5.89
C PHE A 60 0.52 -7.63 -5.03
N SER A 61 1.65 -8.24 -4.67
CA SER A 61 2.69 -7.60 -3.88
C SER A 61 3.47 -6.52 -4.64
N LEU A 62 3.55 -6.62 -5.98
CA LEU A 62 4.35 -5.71 -6.81
C LEU A 62 3.55 -4.52 -7.34
N ILE A 63 2.23 -4.63 -7.52
CA ILE A 63 1.38 -3.52 -7.99
C ILE A 63 1.64 -2.20 -7.25
N PRO A 64 1.67 -2.17 -5.89
CA PRO A 64 1.94 -0.93 -5.15
C PRO A 64 3.32 -0.34 -5.47
N LEU A 65 4.32 -1.19 -5.66
CA LEU A 65 5.68 -0.76 -5.99
C LEU A 65 5.75 -0.16 -7.40
N LEU A 66 5.13 -0.81 -8.38
CA LEU A 66 5.15 -0.35 -9.77
C LEU A 66 4.44 1.00 -9.93
N ILE A 67 3.30 1.20 -9.25
CA ILE A 67 2.58 2.47 -9.23
C ILE A 67 3.35 3.55 -8.47
N HIS A 68 4.03 3.19 -7.38
CA HIS A 68 4.82 4.14 -6.61
C HIS A 68 6.02 4.67 -7.41
N LEU A 69 6.73 3.80 -8.13
CA LEU A 69 7.97 4.15 -8.82
C LEU A 69 7.77 4.66 -10.24
N ASN A 70 6.75 4.18 -10.96
CA ASN A 70 6.47 4.49 -12.38
C ASN A 70 7.75 4.80 -13.18
N HIS A 71 8.65 3.82 -13.27
CA HIS A 71 9.99 4.03 -13.84
C HIS A 71 10.13 3.33 -15.20
N PRO A 72 10.77 3.92 -16.22
CA PRO A 72 10.88 3.36 -17.58
C PRO A 72 11.44 1.94 -17.65
N VAL A 73 12.28 1.60 -16.69
CA VAL A 73 12.92 0.27 -16.59
C VAL A 73 11.95 -0.78 -16.06
N LEU A 74 10.95 -0.38 -15.30
CA LEU A 74 10.00 -1.28 -14.66
C LEU A 74 8.81 -1.57 -15.58
N PRO A 75 8.21 -2.77 -15.47
CA PRO A 75 7.02 -3.10 -16.23
C PRO A 75 5.87 -2.19 -15.79
N ALA A 76 4.91 -1.98 -16.70
CA ALA A 76 3.76 -1.09 -16.49
C ALA A 76 4.11 0.40 -16.31
N TYR A 77 5.29 0.83 -16.78
CA TYR A 77 5.61 2.25 -16.93
C TYR A 77 4.63 2.95 -17.89
N VAL A 78 4.16 4.13 -17.48
CA VAL A 78 3.36 5.02 -18.32
C VAL A 78 3.92 6.43 -18.21
N GLU A 79 4.28 7.02 -19.35
CA GLU A 79 4.78 8.39 -19.41
C GLU A 79 3.73 9.38 -18.87
N ASN A 80 4.18 10.35 -18.07
CA ASN A 80 3.34 11.40 -17.47
C ASN A 80 2.20 10.91 -16.56
N ALA A 81 2.24 9.66 -16.08
CA ALA A 81 1.29 9.16 -15.09
C ALA A 81 1.62 9.67 -13.68
N PRO A 82 0.59 9.94 -12.84
CA PRO A 82 0.80 10.27 -11.45
C PRO A 82 1.47 9.08 -10.74
N GLN A 83 2.52 9.38 -9.98
CA GLN A 83 3.31 8.40 -9.25
C GLN A 83 3.40 8.75 -7.77
N GLY A 84 3.65 7.74 -6.95
CA GLY A 84 3.78 7.89 -5.51
C GLY A 84 2.51 7.51 -4.75
N ILE A 85 2.73 6.81 -3.64
CA ILE A 85 1.70 6.39 -2.69
C ILE A 85 2.10 6.98 -1.34
N TRP A 86 1.17 7.65 -0.68
CA TRP A 86 1.41 8.28 0.61
C TRP A 86 1.79 7.24 1.68
N HIS A 87 2.85 7.51 2.44
CA HIS A 87 3.45 6.58 3.42
C HIS A 87 3.82 5.19 2.86
N PHE A 88 4.18 5.11 1.59
CA PHE A 88 4.68 3.85 1.02
C PHE A 88 6.00 3.44 1.65
N GLN A 89 6.11 2.15 1.99
CA GLN A 89 7.32 1.52 2.49
C GLN A 89 7.55 0.22 1.74
N LEU A 90 8.80 -0.01 1.33
CA LEU A 90 9.14 -1.23 0.61
C LEU A 90 9.14 -2.44 1.54
N SER A 91 8.41 -3.48 1.15
CA SER A 91 8.51 -4.80 1.77
C SER A 91 9.83 -5.50 1.38
N ASP A 92 10.24 -6.49 2.15
CA ASP A 92 11.48 -7.22 1.83
C ASP A 92 11.39 -7.99 0.51
N TYR A 93 10.19 -8.48 0.17
CA TYR A 93 9.91 -9.08 -1.13
C TYR A 93 10.11 -8.09 -2.28
N GLN A 94 9.60 -6.87 -2.12
CA GLN A 94 9.75 -5.80 -3.10
C GLN A 94 11.21 -5.36 -3.26
N LYS A 95 11.98 -5.28 -2.17
CA LYS A 95 13.43 -5.01 -2.24
C LYS A 95 14.16 -6.11 -3.01
N GLN A 96 13.87 -7.37 -2.72
CA GLN A 96 14.47 -8.51 -3.42
C GLN A 96 14.12 -8.50 -4.92
N PHE A 97 12.86 -8.16 -5.25
CA PHE A 97 12.45 -7.98 -6.63
C PHE A 97 13.25 -6.88 -7.33
N LEU A 98 13.41 -5.71 -6.72
CA LEU A 98 14.21 -4.63 -7.32
C LEU A 98 15.68 -5.01 -7.51
N VAL A 99 16.26 -5.78 -6.59
CA VAL A 99 17.64 -6.27 -6.73
C VAL A 99 17.76 -7.30 -7.85
N SER A 100 16.75 -8.17 -8.04
CA SER A 100 16.75 -9.17 -9.11
C SER A 100 16.38 -8.58 -10.47
N TYR A 101 15.62 -7.48 -10.49
CA TYR A 101 15.27 -6.75 -11.69
C TYR A 101 16.52 -6.02 -12.20
N ARG A 102 17.20 -6.62 -13.18
CA ARG A 102 18.49 -6.15 -13.70
C ARG A 102 18.35 -4.77 -14.36
N PHE A 103 18.59 -3.70 -13.59
CA PHE A 103 18.68 -2.34 -14.11
C PHE A 103 19.78 -2.16 -15.17
N ASP A 104 20.68 -3.15 -15.33
CA ASP A 104 21.75 -3.18 -16.33
C ASP A 104 21.25 -3.20 -17.79
N GLU A 105 20.07 -3.79 -18.05
CA GLU A 105 19.55 -3.97 -19.41
C GLU A 105 18.91 -2.69 -19.97
N ALA A 106 18.40 -1.83 -19.08
CA ALA A 106 17.88 -0.51 -19.44
C ALA A 106 18.98 0.49 -19.87
N ILE A 107 20.23 0.24 -19.47
CA ILE A 107 21.38 1.04 -19.92
C ILE A 107 21.86 0.57 -21.31
N SER A 108 21.52 -0.66 -21.70
CA SER A 108 22.04 -1.29 -22.92
C SER A 108 21.07 -1.22 -24.10
N ALA A 109 19.78 -0.96 -23.87
CA ALA A 109 18.75 -0.98 -24.91
C ALA A 109 18.48 0.38 -25.58
N ASP A 110 18.82 1.51 -24.95
CA ASP A 110 18.72 2.83 -25.58
C ASP A 110 20.01 3.14 -26.37
N HIS A 111 19.94 2.78 -27.63
CA HIS A 111 20.88 3.06 -28.70
C HIS A 111 21.48 4.49 -28.66
N LEU A 112 22.81 4.54 -28.49
CA LEU A 112 23.74 5.43 -29.18
C LEU A 112 23.47 6.96 -29.14
N GLY A 113 23.95 7.60 -28.08
CA GLY A 113 24.30 9.02 -28.07
C GLY A 113 25.00 9.38 -26.76
N PRO A 114 26.13 10.12 -26.76
CA PRO A 114 26.80 10.50 -25.52
C PRO A 114 25.93 11.55 -24.81
N HIS A 115 25.03 11.10 -23.94
CA HIS A 115 24.21 12.02 -23.16
C HIS A 115 25.05 12.59 -22.00
N PRO A 116 25.21 13.92 -21.90
CA PRO A 116 26.14 14.56 -20.94
C PRO A 116 25.80 14.27 -19.47
N ALA A 117 24.55 13.88 -19.16
CA ALA A 117 24.12 13.54 -17.80
C ALA A 117 24.75 12.24 -17.25
N LEU A 118 25.02 11.24 -18.10
CA LEU A 118 25.65 9.98 -17.66
C LEU A 118 27.12 10.18 -17.25
N MET A 119 27.82 11.13 -17.87
CA MET A 119 29.18 11.49 -17.44
C MET A 119 29.21 12.12 -16.04
N LEU A 120 28.21 12.93 -15.69
CA LEU A 120 28.13 13.53 -14.35
C LEU A 120 27.77 12.50 -13.27
N PHE A 121 26.94 11.50 -13.61
CA PHE A 121 26.57 10.44 -12.68
C PHE A 121 27.73 9.46 -12.41
N ILE A 122 28.45 9.03 -13.46
CA ILE A 122 29.65 8.18 -13.31
C ILE A 122 30.76 8.92 -12.54
N ARG A 123 30.92 10.23 -12.76
CA ARG A 123 31.87 11.08 -12.01
C ARG A 123 31.55 11.18 -10.51
N TRP A 124 30.28 11.06 -10.12
CA TRP A 124 29.83 11.19 -8.73
C TRP A 124 29.88 9.85 -7.95
N VAL A 125 29.66 8.71 -8.62
CA VAL A 125 29.64 7.38 -7.98
C VAL A 125 31.01 6.68 -7.97
N ALA A 126 31.93 7.07 -8.86
CA ALA A 126 33.27 6.48 -8.97
C ALA A 126 34.10 6.36 -7.67
N PRO A 127 34.08 7.31 -6.70
CA PRO A 127 34.91 7.18 -5.50
C PRO A 127 34.37 6.17 -4.47
N VAL A 128 33.15 5.65 -4.62
CA VAL A 128 32.53 4.72 -3.67
C VAL A 128 32.72 3.25 -4.07
N LEU A 129 33.00 2.96 -5.35
CA LEU A 129 33.02 1.58 -5.86
C LEU A 129 34.42 1.00 -6.19
N LEU A 130 35.50 1.77 -6.09
CA LEU A 130 36.86 1.23 -6.23
C LEU A 130 37.47 0.95 -4.84
N PRO A 131 37.68 -0.31 -4.43
CA PRO A 131 38.58 -0.59 -3.31
C PRO A 131 39.99 -0.11 -3.70
N LYS A 132 40.66 0.58 -2.76
CA LYS A 132 42.07 0.94 -2.86
C LYS A 132 42.89 -0.34 -3.09
N GLN A 133 43.25 -0.64 -4.34
CA GLN A 133 44.28 -1.62 -4.59
C GLN A 133 45.61 -1.04 -4.14
N ALA A 134 46.30 -1.85 -3.35
CA ALA A 134 47.53 -1.57 -2.67
C ALA A 134 48.62 -1.07 -3.63
N VAL A 135 49.37 -0.10 -3.13
CA VAL A 135 50.70 0.26 -3.60
C VAL A 135 51.58 -0.98 -3.52
N LEU A 136 52.06 -1.44 -4.67
CA LEU A 136 53.25 -2.28 -4.80
C LEU A 136 54.18 -1.57 -5.78
N ILE A 137 55.01 -0.67 -5.25
CA ILE A 137 56.40 -0.42 -5.66
C ILE A 137 57.17 -0.09 -4.39
#